data_AF-A0A2A7DBQ6-F1
#
_entry.id   AF-A0A2A7DBQ6-F1
#
_cell.length_a   1.000
_cell.length_b   1.000
_cell.length_c   1.000
_cell.angle_alpha   90.00
_cell.angle_beta   90.00
_cell.angle_gamma   90.00
#
_symmetry.space_group_name_H-M   'P 1'
#
loop_
_entity.id
_entity.type
_entity.pdbx_description
1 polymer ?
#
loop_
_entity_poly.entity_id
_entity_poly.type
_entity_poly.pdbx_seq_one_letter_code
_entity_poly.pdbx_strand_id
1 'polypeptide(L)'
;MFVLNKFCNILHYKKIVPVVLLSCVSLIGCSNSNAQSEPPKQSNQANQIKQENTGNQSFAKLEKEYDAKLGIYALDTGTNQTIAYHSNDRFAFASTSKSLAVGALLRKNSLEALDQRITYTHEDLSNYNPITEKHVDTGMTLKELADASVRYSDSTAHNLILKQLGGPSEFEKILREMGDTVTTSERFEPELNEVHPGETHDTSTPEAIAKTLQSFTLGTALPTEKRELLVDWMKRNTTGDKLIRAGVPKGWEVADKTGAGSYGTRNDIAIIWPPNKKPIVLAILSNHDKEDAEYDDKLIADATKVVLNTLKATE
;
A
#
# COMPACT_ATOMS: atom_id res chain seq x y z
N MET A 1 0.99 54.92 -30.79
CA MET A 1 1.67 55.93 -31.63
C MET A 1 3.16 55.83 -31.35
N PHE A 2 3.94 55.47 -32.39
CA PHE A 2 5.41 55.43 -32.55
C PHE A 2 6.26 54.64 -31.51
N VAL A 3 6.73 53.42 -31.81
CA VAL A 3 7.86 53.00 -32.70
C VAL A 3 9.21 53.07 -31.99
N LEU A 4 9.90 51.92 -31.86
CA LEU A 4 11.34 51.84 -32.09
C LEU A 4 11.73 50.49 -32.69
N ASN A 5 12.83 50.52 -33.46
CA ASN A 5 13.11 49.70 -34.63
C ASN A 5 13.98 48.46 -34.35
N LYS A 6 13.91 47.53 -35.31
CA LYS A 6 14.76 46.35 -35.55
C LYS A 6 16.27 46.64 -35.53
N PHE A 7 17.06 45.62 -35.15
CA PHE A 7 18.24 45.21 -35.93
C PHE A 7 18.37 43.69 -36.00
N CYS A 8 18.69 43.23 -37.21
CA CYS A 8 18.89 41.86 -37.64
C CYS A 8 20.39 41.52 -37.54
N ASN A 9 20.76 40.27 -37.27
CA ASN A 9 22.01 39.71 -37.81
C ASN A 9 21.92 38.20 -38.00
N ILE A 10 22.30 37.81 -39.20
CA ILE A 10 22.35 36.47 -39.79
C ILE A 10 23.76 35.92 -39.57
N LEU A 11 23.90 34.65 -39.19
CA LEU A 11 25.11 33.89 -39.50
C LEU A 11 24.78 32.47 -39.97
N HIS A 12 25.14 32.24 -41.23
CA HIS A 12 25.23 30.94 -41.90
C HIS A 12 26.36 30.09 -41.31
N TYR A 13 26.16 28.77 -41.17
CA TYR A 13 27.23 27.80 -41.43
C TYR A 13 26.66 26.50 -42.02
N LYS A 14 27.05 26.21 -43.26
CA LYS A 14 26.95 24.91 -43.94
C LYS A 14 28.12 24.03 -43.48
N LYS A 15 27.93 22.69 -43.45
CA LYS A 15 28.72 21.66 -44.19
C LYS A 15 28.56 20.27 -43.52
N ILE A 16 27.99 19.29 -44.22
CA ILE A 16 28.65 18.17 -44.96
C ILE A 16 28.72 16.88 -44.12
N VAL A 17 28.04 15.86 -44.66
CA VAL A 17 28.09 14.42 -44.31
C VAL A 17 29.32 13.78 -44.98
N PRO A 18 29.90 12.71 -44.41
CA PRO A 18 30.06 11.52 -45.24
C PRO A 18 29.67 10.22 -44.54
N VAL A 19 28.94 9.42 -45.32
CA VAL A 19 28.64 8.00 -45.15
C VAL A 19 29.92 7.19 -45.37
N VAL A 20 30.22 6.25 -44.48
CA VAL A 20 31.27 5.23 -44.70
C VAL A 20 30.59 3.87 -44.74
N LEU A 21 30.56 3.30 -45.95
CA LEU A 21 30.28 1.90 -46.25
C LEU A 21 31.60 1.13 -46.14
N LEU A 22 31.66 0.10 -45.29
CA LEU A 22 32.75 -0.89 -45.32
C LEU A 22 32.12 -2.29 -45.40
N SER A 23 32.34 -2.92 -46.54
CA SER A 23 32.11 -4.34 -46.81
C SER A 23 33.28 -5.16 -46.28
N CYS A 24 33.01 -6.31 -45.66
CA CYS A 24 33.98 -7.41 -45.57
C CYS A 24 33.30 -8.77 -45.58
N VAL A 25 33.96 -9.66 -46.32
CA VAL A 25 33.59 -11.00 -46.75
C VAL A 25 33.76 -12.03 -45.63
N SER A 26 32.98 -13.10 -45.72
CA SER A 26 32.90 -14.28 -44.85
C SER A 26 34.19 -15.09 -44.74
N LEU A 27 34.45 -15.63 -43.54
CA LEU A 27 35.26 -16.83 -43.33
C LEU A 27 34.53 -17.78 -42.36
N ILE A 28 34.31 -19.00 -42.84
CA ILE A 28 33.77 -20.15 -42.13
C ILE A 28 34.87 -20.69 -41.21
N GLY A 29 34.57 -20.79 -39.92
CA GLY A 29 35.37 -21.52 -38.94
C GLY A 29 34.49 -22.53 -38.21
N CYS A 30 34.55 -23.79 -38.62
CA CYS A 30 34.01 -24.90 -37.85
C CYS A 30 34.97 -25.20 -36.69
N SER A 31 34.50 -25.08 -35.45
CA SER A 31 35.07 -25.82 -34.32
C SER A 31 33.93 -26.36 -33.47
N ASN A 32 33.81 -27.69 -33.47
CA ASN A 32 32.96 -28.42 -32.56
C ASN A 32 33.55 -28.32 -31.16
N SER A 33 32.84 -27.65 -30.26
CA SER A 33 32.96 -27.87 -28.82
C SER A 33 31.54 -27.84 -28.26
N ASN A 34 30.94 -29.03 -28.19
CA ASN A 34 29.72 -29.28 -27.46
C ASN A 34 30.00 -29.06 -25.96
N ALA A 35 29.73 -27.84 -25.52
CA ALA A 35 29.35 -27.55 -24.15
C ALA A 35 28.27 -26.46 -24.25
N GLN A 36 27.01 -26.90 -24.41
CA GLN A 36 25.86 -26.03 -24.18
C GLN A 36 25.85 -25.68 -22.68
N SER A 37 26.51 -24.59 -22.32
CA SER A 37 26.09 -23.80 -21.16
C SER A 37 24.79 -23.10 -21.57
N GLU A 38 23.65 -23.59 -21.08
CA GLU A 38 22.40 -22.84 -21.16
C GLU A 38 22.59 -21.46 -20.51
N PRO A 39 22.13 -20.36 -21.13
CA PRO A 39 22.26 -19.04 -20.54
C PRO A 39 21.32 -18.91 -19.32
N PRO A 40 21.79 -18.37 -18.18
CA PRO A 40 21.06 -18.38 -16.90
C PRO A 40 19.79 -17.52 -16.84
N LYS A 41 19.31 -16.97 -17.97
CA LYS A 41 18.10 -16.13 -18.04
C LYS A 41 16.82 -16.91 -18.34
N GLN A 42 16.89 -18.05 -19.03
CA GLN A 42 15.68 -18.80 -19.42
C GLN A 42 15.11 -19.65 -18.27
N SER A 43 15.94 -20.20 -17.37
CA SER A 43 15.46 -21.01 -16.24
C SER A 43 14.78 -20.16 -15.15
N ASN A 44 15.27 -18.94 -14.90
CA ASN A 44 14.69 -18.03 -13.91
C ASN A 44 13.31 -17.52 -14.32
N GLN A 45 13.10 -17.20 -15.59
CA GLN A 45 11.77 -16.78 -16.09
C GLN A 45 10.76 -17.93 -16.05
N ALA A 46 11.15 -19.15 -16.44
CA ALA A 46 10.28 -20.31 -16.40
C ALA A 46 9.86 -20.69 -14.98
N ASN A 47 10.77 -20.59 -14.00
CA ASN A 47 10.47 -20.84 -12.59
C ASN A 47 9.54 -19.76 -12.00
N GLN A 48 9.78 -18.49 -12.30
CA GLN A 48 8.90 -17.39 -11.88
C GLN A 48 7.48 -17.56 -12.42
N ILE A 49 7.32 -17.86 -13.71
CA ILE A 49 6.00 -18.09 -14.33
C ILE A 49 5.28 -19.29 -13.70
N LYS A 50 6.01 -20.37 -13.40
CA LYS A 50 5.42 -21.56 -12.76
C LYS A 50 4.94 -21.28 -11.34
N GLN A 51 5.69 -20.47 -10.59
CA GLN A 51 5.37 -20.13 -9.20
C GLN A 51 4.23 -19.11 -9.12
N GLU A 52 4.22 -18.11 -9.99
CA GLU A 52 3.11 -17.17 -10.16
C GLU A 52 1.81 -17.92 -10.46
N ASN A 53 1.85 -18.88 -11.40
CA ASN A 53 0.70 -19.73 -11.70
C ASN A 53 0.25 -20.58 -10.50
N THR A 54 1.18 -21.09 -9.69
CA THR A 54 0.86 -21.90 -8.50
C THR A 54 0.25 -21.04 -7.38
N GLY A 55 0.76 -19.82 -7.19
CA GLY A 55 0.22 -18.84 -6.26
C GLY A 55 -1.21 -18.43 -6.65
N ASN A 56 -1.41 -18.07 -7.92
CA ASN A 56 -2.73 -17.67 -8.44
C ASN A 56 -3.76 -18.80 -8.31
N GLN A 57 -3.37 -20.06 -8.58
CA GLN A 57 -4.24 -21.21 -8.34
C GLN A 57 -4.60 -21.41 -6.87
N SER A 58 -3.69 -21.05 -5.95
CA SER A 58 -3.95 -21.16 -4.50
C SER A 58 -4.88 -20.04 -4.02
N PHE A 59 -4.73 -18.81 -4.52
CA PHE A 59 -5.64 -17.71 -4.22
C PHE A 59 -7.05 -17.95 -4.77
N ALA A 60 -7.18 -18.44 -6.02
CA ALA A 60 -8.47 -18.80 -6.59
C ALA A 60 -9.20 -19.92 -5.81
N LYS A 61 -8.46 -20.83 -5.16
CA LYS A 61 -9.04 -21.82 -4.26
C LYS A 61 -9.58 -21.18 -2.98
N LEU A 62 -8.86 -20.21 -2.42
CA LEU A 62 -9.34 -19.44 -1.26
C LEU A 62 -10.59 -18.64 -1.60
N GLU A 63 -10.63 -17.95 -2.74
CA GLU A 63 -11.84 -17.24 -3.20
C GLU A 63 -13.05 -18.18 -3.25
N LYS A 64 -12.87 -19.40 -3.77
CA LYS A 64 -13.93 -20.41 -3.81
C LYS A 64 -14.30 -20.97 -2.43
N GLU A 65 -13.32 -21.19 -1.56
CA GLU A 65 -13.54 -21.75 -0.22
C GLU A 65 -14.30 -20.78 0.69
N TYR A 66 -13.98 -19.49 0.60
CA TYR A 66 -14.53 -18.44 1.45
C TYR A 66 -15.66 -17.64 0.76
N ASP A 67 -16.03 -17.99 -0.47
CA ASP A 67 -17.04 -17.29 -1.29
C ASP A 67 -16.78 -15.77 -1.34
N ALA A 68 -15.53 -15.39 -1.60
CA ALA A 68 -15.04 -14.02 -1.52
C ALA A 68 -14.15 -13.67 -2.72
N LYS A 69 -14.06 -12.38 -3.04
CA LYS A 69 -13.04 -11.84 -3.94
C LYS A 69 -11.81 -11.43 -3.14
N LEU A 70 -10.62 -11.78 -3.63
CA LEU A 70 -9.33 -11.42 -3.05
C LEU A 70 -8.54 -10.48 -3.96
N GLY A 71 -7.93 -9.47 -3.36
CA GLY A 71 -6.90 -8.62 -3.95
C GLY A 71 -5.64 -8.66 -3.11
N ILE A 72 -4.50 -9.00 -3.70
CA ILE A 72 -3.23 -9.21 -3.01
C ILE A 72 -2.11 -8.49 -3.75
N TYR A 73 -1.29 -7.78 -2.98
CA TYR A 73 0.03 -7.34 -3.42
C TYR A 73 1.05 -7.55 -2.30
N ALA A 74 2.16 -8.20 -2.62
CA ALA A 74 3.29 -8.34 -1.72
C ALA A 74 4.59 -7.92 -2.40
N LEU A 75 5.51 -7.34 -1.63
CA LEU A 75 6.86 -7.00 -2.06
C LEU A 75 7.87 -7.41 -0.98
N ASP A 76 8.77 -8.32 -1.33
CA ASP A 76 9.98 -8.56 -0.54
C ASP A 76 11.01 -7.47 -0.88
N THR A 77 11.33 -6.62 0.09
CA THR A 77 12.22 -5.47 -0.15
C THR A 77 13.71 -5.84 -0.23
N GLY A 78 14.08 -7.07 0.15
CA GLY A 78 15.43 -7.59 0.01
C GLY A 78 15.72 -8.12 -1.40
N THR A 79 14.73 -8.75 -2.02
CA THR A 79 14.87 -9.39 -3.34
C THR A 79 14.19 -8.62 -4.47
N ASN A 80 13.34 -7.64 -4.14
CA ASN A 80 12.40 -6.97 -5.05
C ASN A 80 11.39 -7.90 -5.72
N GLN A 81 11.21 -9.10 -5.18
CA GLN A 81 10.20 -10.02 -5.69
C GLN A 81 8.80 -9.54 -5.29
N THR A 82 7.87 -9.62 -6.24
CA THR A 82 6.46 -9.28 -6.03
C THR A 82 5.54 -10.48 -6.18
N ILE A 83 4.45 -10.50 -5.41
CA ILE A 83 3.30 -11.37 -5.62
C ILE A 83 2.10 -10.46 -5.89
N ALA A 84 1.32 -10.74 -6.93
CA ALA A 84 0.18 -9.94 -7.32
C ALA A 84 -1.00 -10.83 -7.73
N TYR A 85 -2.17 -10.58 -7.16
CA TYR A 85 -3.43 -11.24 -7.50
C TYR A 85 -4.55 -10.22 -7.42
N HIS A 86 -5.24 -9.93 -8.54
CA HIS A 86 -6.17 -8.78 -8.65
C HIS A 86 -5.59 -7.47 -8.06
N SER A 87 -4.28 -7.25 -8.22
CA SER A 87 -3.54 -6.19 -7.50
C SER A 87 -3.92 -4.77 -7.93
N ASN A 88 -4.62 -4.64 -9.06
CA ASN A 88 -5.10 -3.38 -9.63
C ASN A 88 -6.62 -3.23 -9.56
N ASP A 89 -7.32 -4.21 -9.00
CA ASP A 89 -8.75 -4.12 -8.77
C ASP A 89 -9.01 -3.21 -7.57
N ARG A 90 -10.11 -2.44 -7.63
CA ARG A 90 -10.51 -1.55 -6.55
C ARG A 90 -11.27 -2.32 -5.47
N PHE A 91 -10.95 -1.98 -4.22
CA PHE A 91 -11.64 -2.42 -3.01
C PHE A 91 -11.86 -1.20 -2.12
N ALA A 92 -12.95 -1.18 -1.36
CA ALA A 92 -13.11 -0.23 -0.27
C ALA A 92 -11.93 -0.37 0.69
N PHE A 93 -11.22 0.71 1.00
CA PHE A 93 -10.07 0.61 1.90
C PHE A 93 -10.51 0.38 3.35
N ALA A 94 -11.72 0.80 3.71
CA ALA A 94 -12.21 0.85 5.09
C ALA A 94 -11.14 1.41 6.07
N SER A 95 -11.06 0.87 7.28
CA SER A 95 -10.11 1.37 8.29
C SER A 95 -8.62 1.20 7.98
N THR A 96 -8.22 0.59 6.85
CA THR A 96 -6.80 0.55 6.44
C THR A 96 -6.26 1.94 6.09
N SER A 97 -7.12 2.88 5.66
CA SER A 97 -6.76 4.27 5.39
C SER A 97 -6.23 4.99 6.63
N LYS A 98 -6.61 4.55 7.85
CA LYS A 98 -6.23 5.20 9.12
C LYS A 98 -4.70 5.28 9.30
N SER A 99 -3.95 4.24 8.93
CA SER A 99 -2.47 4.29 8.98
C SER A 99 -1.89 5.26 7.95
N LEU A 100 -2.55 5.42 6.79
CA LEU A 100 -2.12 6.36 5.76
C LEU A 100 -2.45 7.80 6.14
N ALA A 101 -3.62 8.05 6.73
CA ALA A 101 -4.00 9.35 7.26
C ALA A 101 -3.08 9.79 8.41
N VAL A 102 -2.68 8.87 9.30
CA VAL A 102 -1.64 9.17 10.31
C VAL A 102 -0.29 9.44 9.64
N GLY A 103 0.10 8.67 8.62
CA GLY A 103 1.29 8.98 7.82
C GLY A 103 1.27 10.40 7.22
N ALA A 104 0.13 10.80 6.64
CA ALA A 104 -0.08 12.15 6.11
C ALA A 104 -0.03 13.23 7.21
N LEU A 105 -0.64 12.98 8.37
CA LEU A 105 -0.61 13.87 9.53
C LEU A 105 0.83 14.11 9.99
N LEU A 106 1.62 13.04 10.15
CA LEU A 106 3.03 13.10 10.51
C LEU A 106 3.87 13.83 9.45
N ARG A 107 3.53 13.70 8.17
CA ARG A 107 4.21 14.39 7.08
C ARG A 107 3.97 15.90 7.11
N LYS A 108 2.75 16.34 7.44
CA LYS A 108 2.37 17.77 7.46
C LYS A 108 2.76 18.52 8.74
N ASN A 109 2.90 17.82 9.86
CA ASN A 109 3.10 18.44 11.18
C ASN A 109 4.51 18.19 11.74
N SER A 110 5.08 19.09 12.54
CA SER A 110 6.29 18.78 13.32
C SER A 110 5.98 17.79 14.44
N LEU A 111 6.98 17.27 15.14
CA LEU A 111 6.74 16.38 16.29
C LEU A 111 6.07 17.14 17.44
N GLU A 112 6.48 18.38 17.68
CA GLU A 112 5.93 19.25 18.73
C GLU A 112 4.47 19.60 18.44
N ALA A 113 4.12 19.77 17.16
CA ALA A 113 2.73 19.99 16.76
C ALA A 113 1.83 18.80 17.13
N LEU A 114 2.37 17.58 17.28
CA LEU A 114 1.56 16.42 17.69
C LEU A 114 1.05 16.51 19.14
N ASP A 115 1.66 17.36 19.97
CA ASP A 115 1.21 17.62 21.34
C ASP A 115 0.05 18.63 21.39
N GLN A 116 -0.37 19.18 20.25
CA GLN A 116 -1.56 20.00 20.16
C GLN A 116 -2.79 19.22 20.62
N ARG A 117 -3.47 19.74 21.65
CA ARG A 117 -4.74 19.21 22.16
C ARG A 117 -5.90 19.62 21.26
N ILE A 118 -6.66 18.62 20.82
CA ILE A 118 -7.91 18.76 20.07
C ILE A 118 -9.07 18.49 21.01
N THR A 119 -9.93 19.50 21.17
CA THR A 119 -11.21 19.36 21.85
C THR A 119 -12.30 19.03 20.84
N TYR A 120 -13.22 18.15 21.22
CA TYR A 120 -14.35 17.70 20.41
C TYR A 120 -15.53 17.42 21.34
N THR A 121 -16.73 17.34 20.78
CA THR A 121 -17.95 17.16 21.57
C THR A 121 -18.56 15.78 21.38
N HIS A 122 -19.64 15.48 22.09
CA HIS A 122 -20.38 14.24 21.91
C HIS A 122 -20.97 14.12 20.50
N GLU A 123 -21.28 15.24 19.84
CA GLU A 123 -21.78 15.30 18.46
C GLU A 123 -20.70 14.95 17.42
N ASP A 124 -19.42 14.98 17.80
CA ASP A 124 -18.32 14.54 16.93
C ASP A 124 -18.10 13.01 16.99
N LEU A 125 -18.69 12.31 17.96
CA LEU A 125 -18.52 10.87 18.10
C LEU A 125 -19.17 10.13 16.91
N SER A 126 -18.40 9.23 16.29
CA SER A 126 -18.83 8.36 15.20
C SER A 126 -19.50 7.08 15.74
N ASN A 127 -19.56 6.00 14.95
CA ASN A 127 -20.20 4.74 15.34
C ASN A 127 -19.33 3.82 16.22
N TYR A 128 -18.01 4.01 16.21
CA TYR A 128 -17.06 3.19 16.96
C TYR A 128 -15.89 4.03 17.50
N ASN A 129 -15.88 4.23 18.81
CA ASN A 129 -15.03 5.23 19.48
C ASN A 129 -14.53 4.75 20.86
N PRO A 130 -13.85 3.59 20.94
CA PRO A 130 -13.47 2.98 22.20
C PRO A 130 -12.48 3.81 23.03
N ILE A 131 -11.82 4.81 22.44
CA ILE A 131 -10.86 5.69 23.11
C ILE A 131 -11.41 7.10 23.22
N THR A 132 -11.91 7.70 22.14
CA THR A 132 -12.31 9.11 22.16
C THR A 132 -13.52 9.37 23.04
N GLU A 133 -14.45 8.42 23.19
CA GLU A 133 -15.62 8.60 24.07
C GLU A 133 -15.23 8.89 25.53
N LYS A 134 -14.06 8.42 25.96
CA LYS A 134 -13.53 8.57 27.32
C LYS A 134 -12.86 9.93 27.55
N HIS A 135 -12.67 10.71 26.50
CA HIS A 135 -11.88 11.94 26.52
C HIS A 135 -12.61 13.14 25.91
N VAL A 136 -13.94 13.06 25.72
CA VAL A 136 -14.74 14.19 25.21
C VAL A 136 -14.55 15.44 26.08
N ASP A 137 -14.59 15.30 27.40
CA ASP A 137 -14.44 16.43 28.34
C ASP A 137 -13.01 17.00 28.40
N THR A 138 -12.00 16.20 28.08
CA THR A 138 -10.58 16.56 28.22
C THR A 138 -9.90 16.91 26.90
N GLY A 139 -10.52 16.52 25.78
CA GLY A 139 -9.84 16.41 24.49
C GLY A 139 -8.70 15.39 24.50
N MET A 140 -8.05 15.24 23.35
CA MET A 140 -6.87 14.40 23.14
C MET A 140 -5.85 15.14 22.28
N THR A 141 -4.56 14.85 22.44
CA THR A 141 -3.53 15.37 21.55
C THR A 141 -3.60 14.71 20.17
N LEU A 142 -3.05 15.34 19.14
CA LEU A 142 -2.92 14.69 17.82
C LEU A 142 -2.17 13.37 17.89
N LYS A 143 -1.16 13.27 18.76
CA LYS A 143 -0.41 12.03 19.03
C LYS A 143 -1.31 10.94 19.63
N GLU A 144 -2.15 11.30 20.61
CA GLU A 144 -3.11 10.39 21.23
C GLU A 144 -4.20 9.93 20.24
N LEU A 145 -4.69 10.85 19.40
CA LEU A 145 -5.64 10.53 18.32
C LEU A 145 -5.02 9.59 17.28
N ALA A 146 -3.75 9.79 16.91
CA ALA A 146 -3.04 8.89 16.01
C ALA A 146 -2.90 7.47 16.60
N ASP A 147 -2.51 7.36 17.88
CA ASP A 147 -2.46 6.08 18.60
C ASP A 147 -3.84 5.40 18.63
N ALA A 148 -4.90 6.13 18.98
CA ALA A 148 -6.27 5.63 19.02
C ALA A 148 -6.77 5.13 17.65
N SER A 149 -6.54 5.93 16.61
CA SER A 149 -6.96 5.61 15.24
C SER A 149 -6.25 4.37 14.70
N VAL A 150 -4.94 4.25 14.90
CA VAL A 150 -4.19 3.10 14.36
C VAL A 150 -4.42 1.84 15.20
N ARG A 151 -4.27 1.92 16.53
CA ARG A 151 -4.24 0.71 17.38
C ARG A 151 -5.60 0.15 17.74
N TYR A 152 -6.60 1.00 17.81
CA TYR A 152 -7.95 0.61 18.21
C TYR A 152 -8.96 0.80 17.09
N SER A 153 -8.53 1.31 15.94
CA SER A 153 -9.41 1.61 14.80
C SER A 153 -10.51 2.60 15.13
N ASP A 154 -10.28 3.50 16.10
CA ASP A 154 -11.25 4.51 16.55
C ASP A 154 -11.64 5.44 15.39
N SER A 155 -12.94 5.44 15.05
CA SER A 155 -13.50 6.17 13.91
C SER A 155 -13.58 7.68 14.15
N THR A 156 -13.86 8.09 15.39
CA THR A 156 -13.85 9.52 15.74
C THR A 156 -12.43 10.07 15.66
N ALA A 157 -11.45 9.32 16.17
CA ALA A 157 -10.06 9.73 16.08
C ALA A 157 -9.63 9.91 14.62
N HIS A 158 -10.05 9.01 13.73
CA HIS A 158 -9.80 9.14 12.30
C HIS A 158 -10.46 10.38 11.68
N ASN A 159 -11.73 10.64 11.99
CA ASN A 159 -12.43 11.84 11.52
C ASN A 159 -11.74 13.12 11.98
N LEU A 160 -11.30 13.19 13.24
CA LEU A 160 -10.56 14.32 13.76
C LEU A 160 -9.22 14.50 13.04
N ILE A 161 -8.49 13.41 12.75
CA ILE A 161 -7.26 13.46 11.95
C ILE A 161 -7.54 13.97 10.54
N LEU A 162 -8.58 13.47 9.86
CA LEU A 162 -8.96 13.95 8.54
C LEU A 162 -9.34 15.43 8.57
N LYS A 163 -10.11 15.89 9.57
CA LYS A 163 -10.43 17.32 9.76
C LYS A 163 -9.14 18.17 9.89
N GLN A 164 -8.14 17.68 10.62
CA GLN A 164 -6.85 18.37 10.78
C GLN A 164 -6.02 18.40 9.49
N LEU A 165 -6.20 17.42 8.61
CA LEU A 165 -5.61 17.43 7.27
C LEU A 165 -6.35 18.35 6.29
N GLY A 166 -7.56 18.81 6.61
CA GLY A 166 -8.41 19.58 5.69
C GLY A 166 -9.53 18.76 5.02
N GLY A 167 -9.79 17.54 5.50
CA GLY A 167 -10.83 16.62 5.03
C GLY A 167 -10.33 15.55 4.04
N PRO A 168 -11.22 14.65 3.60
CA PRO A 168 -10.90 13.53 2.70
C PRO A 168 -10.18 13.95 1.41
N SER A 169 -10.63 15.05 0.78
CA SER A 169 -10.03 15.53 -0.48
C SER A 169 -8.59 16.05 -0.29
N GLU A 170 -8.28 16.72 0.82
CA GLU A 170 -6.91 17.16 1.09
C GLU A 170 -6.03 15.96 1.50
N PHE A 171 -6.59 14.98 2.22
CA PHE A 171 -5.91 13.70 2.45
C PHE A 171 -5.54 13.00 1.12
N GLU A 172 -6.49 12.86 0.19
CA GLU A 172 -6.21 12.31 -1.15
C GLU A 172 -5.10 13.11 -1.86
N LYS A 173 -5.17 14.44 -1.84
CA LYS A 173 -4.14 15.28 -2.45
C LYS A 173 -2.74 15.04 -1.87
N ILE A 174 -2.62 14.82 -0.56
CA ILE A 174 -1.34 14.46 0.06
C ILE A 174 -0.81 13.12 -0.48
N LEU A 175 -1.70 12.14 -0.69
CA LEU A 175 -1.32 10.88 -1.31
C LEU A 175 -0.84 11.08 -2.76
N ARG A 176 -1.51 11.96 -3.54
CA ARG A 176 -1.09 12.34 -4.90
C ARG A 176 0.30 12.98 -4.93
N GLU A 177 0.60 13.87 -3.99
CA GLU A 177 1.93 14.49 -3.82
C GLU A 177 3.04 13.44 -3.57
N MET A 178 2.67 12.26 -3.07
CA MET A 178 3.57 11.14 -2.81
C MET A 178 3.63 10.14 -3.97
N GLY A 179 2.87 10.36 -5.04
CA GLY A 179 2.84 9.50 -6.22
C GLY A 179 1.76 8.41 -6.19
N ASP A 180 0.92 8.34 -5.15
CA ASP A 180 -0.28 7.51 -5.17
C ASP A 180 -1.36 8.24 -5.99
N THR A 181 -1.57 7.81 -7.22
CA THR A 181 -2.58 8.33 -8.15
C THR A 181 -3.84 7.46 -8.22
N VAL A 182 -4.03 6.52 -7.29
CA VAL A 182 -5.05 5.48 -7.37
C VAL A 182 -6.04 5.57 -6.22
N THR A 183 -5.57 5.75 -4.99
CA THR A 183 -6.44 5.85 -3.79
C THR A 183 -7.36 7.06 -3.89
N THR A 184 -8.66 6.86 -3.74
CA THR A 184 -9.67 7.94 -3.78
C THR A 184 -10.31 8.07 -2.40
N SER A 185 -10.38 9.28 -1.84
CA SER A 185 -10.95 9.52 -0.50
C SER A 185 -11.93 10.68 -0.54
N GLU A 186 -13.19 10.40 -0.16
CA GLU A 186 -14.29 11.34 -0.35
C GLU A 186 -15.11 11.55 0.94
N ARG A 187 -15.24 10.52 1.79
CA ARG A 187 -16.15 10.56 2.94
C ARG A 187 -15.42 10.38 4.27
N PHE A 188 -16.13 10.73 5.35
CA PHE A 188 -15.71 10.49 6.73
C PHE A 188 -16.26 9.15 7.23
N GLU A 189 -15.88 8.77 8.44
CA GLU A 189 -16.51 7.65 9.16
C GLU A 189 -17.90 8.06 9.68
N PRO A 190 -18.90 7.16 9.61
CA PRO A 190 -18.80 5.77 9.15
C PRO A 190 -19.00 5.55 7.65
N GLU A 191 -19.42 6.56 6.88
CA GLU A 191 -19.89 6.42 5.50
C GLU A 191 -18.82 5.89 4.54
N LEU A 192 -17.54 6.15 4.81
CA LEU A 192 -16.43 5.64 3.99
C LEU A 192 -16.37 4.10 3.92
N ASN A 193 -17.04 3.38 4.82
CA ASN A 193 -17.06 1.92 4.84
C ASN A 193 -18.14 1.32 3.92
N GLU A 194 -18.99 2.17 3.34
CA GLU A 194 -20.08 1.77 2.45
C GLU A 194 -19.70 2.08 1.00
N VAL A 195 -19.27 1.05 0.27
CA VAL A 195 -18.92 1.18 -1.15
C VAL A 195 -19.62 0.07 -1.92
N HIS A 196 -20.59 0.46 -2.75
CA HIS A 196 -21.32 -0.48 -3.59
C HIS A 196 -20.44 -0.95 -4.76
N PRO A 197 -20.68 -2.17 -5.29
CA PRO A 197 -19.98 -2.68 -6.45
C PRO A 197 -20.00 -1.71 -7.64
N GLY A 198 -18.81 -1.30 -8.08
CA GLY A 198 -18.62 -0.37 -9.20
C GLY A 198 -18.36 1.09 -8.80
N GLU A 199 -18.60 1.46 -7.54
CA GLU A 199 -18.23 2.77 -7.00
C GLU A 199 -16.73 2.87 -6.73
N THR A 200 -16.19 4.09 -6.78
CA THR A 200 -14.75 4.34 -6.62
C THR A 200 -14.41 5.22 -5.42
N HIS A 201 -15.38 5.84 -4.77
CA HIS A 201 -15.13 6.62 -3.57
C HIS A 201 -14.61 5.73 -2.43
N ASP A 202 -13.65 6.25 -1.66
CA ASP A 202 -13.06 5.54 -0.51
C ASP A 202 -12.47 4.16 -0.87
N THR A 203 -11.94 4.05 -2.10
CA THR A 203 -11.31 2.84 -2.62
C THR A 203 -9.82 3.03 -2.88
N SER A 204 -9.08 1.94 -2.84
CA SER A 204 -7.73 1.83 -3.38
C SER A 204 -7.55 0.48 -4.06
N THR A 205 -6.34 0.16 -4.49
CA THR A 205 -5.97 -1.17 -4.98
C THR A 205 -4.93 -1.79 -4.05
N PRO A 206 -4.79 -3.14 -4.01
CA PRO A 206 -3.77 -3.79 -3.19
C PRO A 206 -2.36 -3.24 -3.45
N GLU A 207 -2.01 -3.00 -4.72
CA GLU A 207 -0.70 -2.46 -5.08
C GLU A 207 -0.50 -1.01 -4.62
N ALA A 208 -1.49 -0.14 -4.84
CA ALA A 208 -1.39 1.27 -4.48
C ALA A 208 -1.29 1.44 -2.96
N ILE A 209 -2.16 0.79 -2.20
CA ILE A 209 -2.20 0.93 -0.74
C ILE A 209 -0.92 0.37 -0.09
N ALA A 210 -0.37 -0.74 -0.63
CA ALA A 210 0.90 -1.30 -0.18
C ALA A 210 2.07 -0.35 -0.43
N LYS A 211 2.17 0.25 -1.62
CA LYS A 211 3.23 1.21 -1.96
C LYS A 211 3.15 2.50 -1.14
N THR A 212 1.94 2.98 -0.88
CA THR A 212 1.72 4.14 -0.01
C THR A 212 2.13 3.82 1.43
N LEU A 213 1.75 2.65 1.95
CA LEU A 213 2.18 2.19 3.27
C LEU A 213 3.72 2.06 3.35
N GLN A 214 4.34 1.43 2.35
CA GLN A 214 5.80 1.32 2.25
C GLN A 214 6.49 2.69 2.30
N SER A 215 5.93 3.67 1.57
CA SER A 215 6.50 5.02 1.52
C SER A 215 6.56 5.68 2.90
N PHE A 216 5.49 5.51 3.71
CA PHE A 216 5.43 6.04 5.07
C PHE A 216 6.25 5.24 6.09
N THR A 217 6.40 3.93 5.92
CA THR A 217 6.95 3.03 6.96
C THR A 217 8.39 2.58 6.73
N LEU A 218 8.83 2.53 5.47
CA LEU A 218 10.18 2.08 5.08
C LEU A 218 10.89 3.11 4.18
N GLY A 219 10.13 3.90 3.43
CA GLY A 219 10.64 4.91 2.50
C GLY A 219 11.09 6.21 3.17
N THR A 220 11.23 7.26 2.35
CA THR A 220 11.71 8.59 2.75
C THR A 220 10.58 9.62 2.88
N ALA A 221 9.30 9.19 2.87
CA ALA A 221 8.18 10.11 2.99
C ALA A 221 8.10 10.77 4.37
N LEU A 222 8.71 10.15 5.39
CA LEU A 222 8.83 10.66 6.76
C LEU A 222 10.30 10.64 7.22
N PRO A 223 10.72 11.64 8.03
CA PRO A 223 11.91 11.52 8.86
C PRO A 223 11.87 10.26 9.75
N THR A 224 13.04 9.72 10.10
CA THR A 224 13.17 8.46 10.85
C THR A 224 12.31 8.40 12.11
N GLU A 225 12.34 9.44 12.95
CA GLU A 225 11.61 9.49 14.22
C GLU A 225 10.09 9.36 14.03
N LYS A 226 9.54 10.00 13.00
CA LYS A 226 8.10 9.93 12.69
C LYS A 226 7.71 8.59 12.08
N ARG A 227 8.59 8.04 11.24
CA ARG A 227 8.42 6.70 10.68
C ARG A 227 8.39 5.65 11.79
N GLU A 228 9.27 5.78 12.79
CA GLU A 228 9.30 4.91 13.97
C GLU A 228 8.03 5.02 14.81
N LEU A 229 7.46 6.22 14.99
CA LEU A 229 6.15 6.39 15.64
C LEU A 229 5.03 5.63 14.92
N LEU A 230 4.91 5.79 13.60
CA LEU A 230 3.89 5.08 12.82
C LEU A 230 4.07 3.55 12.91
N VAL A 231 5.31 3.08 12.75
CA VAL A 231 5.62 1.65 12.84
C VAL A 231 5.33 1.10 14.24
N ASP A 232 5.66 1.83 15.30
CA ASP A 232 5.35 1.44 16.68
C ASP A 232 3.84 1.30 16.91
N TRP A 233 3.04 2.29 16.48
CA TRP A 233 1.58 2.21 16.58
C TRP A 233 1.00 1.01 15.85
N MET A 234 1.48 0.75 14.63
CA MET A 234 1.05 -0.41 13.85
C MET A 234 1.53 -1.73 14.46
N LYS A 235 2.74 -1.80 15.04
CA LYS A 235 3.24 -2.99 15.74
C LYS A 235 2.39 -3.34 16.96
N ARG A 236 1.94 -2.33 17.69
CA ARG A 236 1.07 -2.44 18.88
C ARG A 236 -0.42 -2.37 18.54
N ASN A 237 -0.79 -2.58 17.27
CA ASN A 237 -2.19 -2.66 16.85
C ASN A 237 -2.90 -3.78 17.62
N THR A 238 -4.13 -3.54 18.07
CA THR A 238 -4.92 -4.48 18.87
C THR A 238 -5.94 -5.26 18.04
N THR A 239 -6.13 -4.89 16.77
CA THR A 239 -7.18 -5.46 15.91
C THR A 239 -6.68 -6.56 14.95
N GLY A 240 -5.37 -6.72 14.81
CA GLY A 240 -4.73 -7.52 13.76
C GLY A 240 -4.52 -9.01 14.03
N ASP A 241 -4.75 -9.48 15.25
CA ASP A 241 -4.28 -10.80 15.72
C ASP A 241 -4.77 -11.98 14.90
N LYS A 242 -5.97 -11.89 14.33
CA LYS A 242 -6.60 -12.97 13.54
C LYS A 242 -6.35 -12.89 12.04
N LEU A 243 -5.65 -11.86 11.56
CA LEU A 243 -5.53 -11.52 10.14
C LEU A 243 -4.12 -11.89 9.63
N ILE A 244 -3.35 -10.94 9.09
CA ILE A 244 -1.97 -11.21 8.61
C ILE A 244 -1.13 -11.84 9.73
N ARG A 245 -1.26 -11.35 10.97
CA ARG A 245 -0.52 -11.89 12.12
C ARG A 245 -0.72 -13.40 12.32
N ALA A 246 -1.93 -13.91 12.08
CA ALA A 246 -2.25 -15.33 12.22
C ALA A 246 -1.67 -16.19 11.08
N GLY A 247 -1.33 -15.58 9.94
CA GLY A 247 -0.67 -16.25 8.82
C GLY A 247 0.86 -16.18 8.83
N VAL A 248 1.43 -15.31 9.67
CA VAL A 248 2.87 -15.09 9.79
C VAL A 248 3.53 -16.11 10.73
N PRO A 249 4.71 -16.66 10.41
CA PRO A 249 5.45 -17.55 11.31
C PRO A 249 5.74 -16.90 12.67
N LYS A 250 5.64 -17.69 13.74
CA LYS A 250 5.91 -17.22 15.10
C LYS A 250 7.31 -16.59 15.21
N GLY A 251 7.39 -15.44 15.89
CA GLY A 251 8.64 -14.71 16.14
C GLY A 251 9.00 -13.67 15.07
N TRP A 252 8.25 -13.59 13.97
CA TRP A 252 8.35 -12.48 13.03
C TRP A 252 7.54 -11.30 13.57
N GLU A 253 8.08 -10.09 13.44
CA GLU A 253 7.34 -8.89 13.83
C GLU A 253 6.40 -8.46 12.71
N VAL A 254 5.23 -7.93 13.09
CA VAL A 254 4.22 -7.42 12.15
C VAL A 254 3.78 -6.05 12.62
N ALA A 255 3.75 -5.09 11.70
CA ALA A 255 3.12 -3.78 11.85
C ALA A 255 1.96 -3.72 10.86
N ASP A 256 0.73 -3.81 11.35
CA ASP A 256 -0.47 -3.92 10.50
C ASP A 256 -1.51 -2.82 10.77
N LYS A 257 -2.42 -2.64 9.81
CA LYS A 257 -3.68 -1.95 10.01
C LYS A 257 -4.80 -2.68 9.28
N THR A 258 -5.82 -3.02 10.05
CA THR A 258 -7.00 -3.76 9.59
C THR A 258 -8.10 -2.84 9.02
N GLY A 259 -8.98 -3.40 8.21
CA GLY A 259 -10.20 -2.75 7.71
C GLY A 259 -11.39 -3.71 7.69
N ALA A 260 -12.59 -3.20 7.97
CA ALA A 260 -13.85 -3.90 7.76
C ALA A 260 -14.92 -2.92 7.29
N GLY A 261 -15.82 -3.35 6.42
CA GLY A 261 -16.89 -2.52 5.87
C GLY A 261 -18.05 -3.36 5.34
N SER A 262 -18.97 -2.72 4.61
CA SER A 262 -20.09 -3.41 3.97
C SER A 262 -19.61 -4.42 2.91
N TYR A 263 -20.51 -5.27 2.43
CA TYR A 263 -20.18 -6.34 1.48
C TYR A 263 -19.16 -7.34 2.02
N GLY A 264 -19.18 -7.62 3.32
CA GLY A 264 -18.17 -8.44 3.99
C GLY A 264 -16.74 -7.97 3.70
N THR A 265 -16.53 -6.67 3.49
CA THR A 265 -15.18 -6.14 3.23
C THR A 265 -14.29 -6.47 4.41
N ARG A 266 -13.14 -7.09 4.16
CA ARG A 266 -12.16 -7.43 5.20
C ARG A 266 -10.75 -7.29 4.67
N ASN A 267 -10.01 -6.36 5.28
CA ASN A 267 -8.72 -5.95 4.76
C ASN A 267 -7.67 -6.01 5.87
N ASP A 268 -6.44 -6.24 5.46
CA ASP A 268 -5.27 -6.01 6.30
C ASP A 268 -4.06 -5.61 5.45
N ILE A 269 -3.33 -4.59 5.90
CA ILE A 269 -2.12 -4.09 5.25
C ILE A 269 -0.99 -4.07 6.27
N ALA A 270 0.19 -4.57 5.90
CA ALA A 270 1.26 -4.78 6.86
C ALA A 270 2.67 -4.60 6.30
N ILE A 271 3.57 -4.29 7.22
CA ILE A 271 5.01 -4.53 7.09
C ILE A 271 5.38 -5.69 8.00
N ILE A 272 6.09 -6.67 7.46
CA ILE A 272 6.46 -7.91 8.14
C ILE A 272 7.99 -7.99 8.18
N TRP A 273 8.57 -8.26 9.36
CA TRP A 273 10.01 -8.42 9.53
C TRP A 273 10.37 -9.87 9.85
N PRO A 274 10.83 -10.65 8.85
CA PRO A 274 11.47 -11.93 9.12
C PRO A 274 12.79 -11.73 9.89
N PRO A 275 13.16 -12.63 10.79
CA PRO A 275 14.44 -12.58 11.49
C PRO A 275 15.60 -12.55 10.48
N ASN A 276 16.51 -11.58 10.65
CA ASN A 276 17.73 -11.42 9.86
C ASN A 276 17.49 -11.18 8.34
N LYS A 277 16.29 -10.77 7.94
CA LYS A 277 15.98 -10.41 6.54
C LYS A 277 15.44 -9.00 6.42
N LYS A 278 15.36 -8.52 5.17
CA LYS A 278 14.68 -7.26 4.86
C LYS A 278 13.16 -7.42 5.02
N PRO A 279 12.42 -6.32 5.26
CA PRO A 279 10.98 -6.39 5.47
C PRO A 279 10.22 -6.80 4.21
N ILE A 280 9.03 -7.36 4.41
CA ILE A 280 8.04 -7.62 3.36
C ILE A 280 6.89 -6.64 3.54
N VAL A 281 6.45 -6.01 2.45
CA VAL A 281 5.23 -5.21 2.39
C VAL A 281 4.11 -6.10 1.89
N LEU A 282 2.94 -6.09 2.53
CA LEU A 282 1.80 -6.92 2.15
C LEU A 282 0.50 -6.13 2.27
N ALA A 283 -0.35 -6.20 1.25
CA ALA A 283 -1.74 -5.80 1.31
C ALA A 283 -2.61 -6.98 0.88
N ILE A 284 -3.62 -7.30 1.69
CA ILE A 284 -4.68 -8.26 1.37
C ILE A 284 -6.00 -7.54 1.58
N LEU A 285 -6.76 -7.39 0.50
CA LEU A 285 -8.09 -6.79 0.49
C LEU A 285 -9.09 -7.86 0.06
N SER A 286 -10.26 -7.90 0.69
CA SER A 286 -11.33 -8.81 0.27
C SER A 286 -12.70 -8.20 0.42
N ASN A 287 -13.65 -8.70 -0.36
CA ASN A 287 -15.08 -8.42 -0.22
C ASN A 287 -15.90 -9.58 -0.81
N HIS A 288 -17.21 -9.51 -0.62
CA HIS A 288 -18.21 -10.45 -1.11
C HIS A 288 -19.22 -9.72 -2.02
N ASP A 289 -20.10 -10.48 -2.68
CA ASP A 289 -21.07 -9.91 -3.63
C ASP A 289 -22.35 -9.37 -2.97
N LYS A 290 -22.64 -9.77 -1.72
CA LYS A 290 -23.85 -9.37 -0.98
C LYS A 290 -23.54 -8.35 0.09
N GLU A 291 -24.38 -7.32 0.20
CA GLU A 291 -24.17 -6.19 1.11
C GLU A 291 -24.09 -6.61 2.60
N ASP A 292 -24.93 -7.55 3.00
CA ASP A 292 -25.02 -8.10 4.36
C ASP A 292 -24.12 -9.32 4.60
N ALA A 293 -23.22 -9.65 3.66
CA ALA A 293 -22.27 -10.73 3.83
C ALA A 293 -21.37 -10.50 5.05
N GLU A 294 -21.18 -11.55 5.84
CA GLU A 294 -20.17 -11.58 6.90
C GLU A 294 -18.81 -12.00 6.32
N TYR A 295 -17.74 -11.40 6.84
CA TYR A 295 -16.37 -11.80 6.52
C TYR A 295 -15.88 -12.93 7.43
N ASP A 296 -14.86 -13.67 6.97
CA ASP A 296 -14.08 -14.59 7.80
C ASP A 296 -12.61 -14.12 7.88
N ASP A 297 -12.14 -13.82 9.09
CA ASP A 297 -10.75 -13.43 9.35
C ASP A 297 -9.73 -14.45 8.81
N LYS A 298 -10.12 -15.73 8.79
CA LYS A 298 -9.27 -16.84 8.37
C LYS A 298 -8.88 -16.74 6.89
N LEU A 299 -9.70 -16.10 6.04
CA LEU A 299 -9.37 -15.83 4.64
C LEU A 299 -8.05 -15.05 4.54
N ILE A 300 -7.91 -13.97 5.33
CA ILE A 300 -6.73 -13.10 5.32
C ILE A 300 -5.50 -13.84 5.88
N ALA A 301 -5.69 -14.62 6.94
CA ALA A 301 -4.64 -15.44 7.52
C ALA A 301 -4.13 -16.53 6.56
N ASP A 302 -5.04 -17.22 5.87
CA ASP A 302 -4.68 -18.27 4.92
C ASP A 302 -4.06 -17.71 3.64
N ALA A 303 -4.55 -16.56 3.13
CA ALA A 303 -3.92 -15.84 2.03
C ALA A 303 -2.49 -15.40 2.39
N THR A 304 -2.27 -14.95 3.62
CA THR A 304 -0.92 -14.61 4.11
C THR A 304 0.03 -15.82 4.07
N LYS A 305 -0.43 -17.01 4.49
CA LYS A 305 0.39 -18.24 4.42
C LYS A 305 0.77 -18.57 2.99
N VAL A 306 -0.16 -18.43 2.05
CA VAL A 306 0.10 -18.64 0.61
C VAL A 306 1.17 -17.66 0.12
N VAL A 307 1.03 -16.36 0.42
CA VAL A 307 2.02 -15.33 0.05
C VAL A 307 3.41 -15.70 0.56
N LEU A 308 3.55 -15.98 1.86
CA LEU A 308 4.85 -16.25 2.48
C LEU A 308 5.46 -17.56 1.99
N ASN A 309 4.66 -18.57 1.66
CA ASN A 309 5.16 -19.81 1.05
C ASN A 309 5.65 -19.57 -0.38
N THR A 310 4.95 -18.76 -1.17
CA THR A 310 5.36 -18.42 -2.53
C THR A 310 6.66 -17.59 -2.54
N LEU A 311 6.83 -16.64 -1.62
CA LEU A 311 8.07 -15.86 -1.46
C LEU A 311 9.26 -16.70 -0.95
N LYS A 312 9.03 -17.78 -0.21
CA LYS A 312 10.11 -18.70 0.22
C LYS A 312 10.54 -19.66 -0.88
N ALA A 313 9.61 -20.06 -1.75
CA ALA A 313 9.91 -21.02 -2.82
C ALA A 313 10.88 -20.48 -3.89
N THR A 314 11.20 -19.18 -3.83
CA THR A 314 12.01 -18.43 -4.79
C THR A 314 13.39 -18.04 -4.26
N GLU A 315 13.66 -18.30 -2.98
CA GLU A 315 15.01 -18.25 -2.39
C GLU A 315 15.80 -19.53 -2.67
#